data_AF-A0A2D4NP42-F1
#
_entry.id   AF-A0A2D4NP42-F1
#
_cell.length_a   1.000
_cell.length_b   1.000
_cell.length_c   1.000
_cell.angle_alpha   90.00
_cell.angle_beta   90.00
_cell.angle_gamma   90.00
#
_symmetry.space_group_name_H-M   'P 1'
#
loop_
_entity.id
_entity.type
_entity.pdbx_description
1 polymer ?
#
loop_
_entity_poly.entity_id
_entity_poly.type
_entity_poly.pdbx_seq_one_letter_code
_entity_poly.pdbx_strand_id
1 'polypeptide(L)'
;SKVSDYISRAEQLKALVASDNKALLQKGCPGRDILKEMSRNKPRLSAALDAASAAVAKEEEGKEDSETLELYQQSLGELLLMLAAEPAGRRRELLHAEIQMLMGRAEYLKEQIKIKESQWEAESLGNEGLSDSVRNSCTLQ
;
A
#
# COMPACT_ATOMS: atom_id res chain seq x y z
N SER A 1 28.87 -8.61 16.66
CA SER A 1 28.55 -10.06 16.69
C SER A 1 28.09 -10.45 15.30
N LYS A 2 28.42 -11.66 14.83
CA LYS A 2 27.98 -12.15 13.52
C LYS A 2 26.45 -12.09 13.35
N VAL A 3 25.72 -12.23 14.46
CA VAL A 3 24.25 -12.06 14.51
C VAL A 3 23.83 -10.63 14.15
N SER A 4 24.53 -9.62 14.67
CA SER A 4 24.26 -8.21 14.35
C SER A 4 24.45 -7.93 12.87
N ASP A 5 25.53 -8.44 12.28
CA ASP A 5 25.83 -8.24 10.85
C ASP A 5 24.77 -8.91 9.96
N TYR A 6 24.26 -10.08 10.36
CA TYR A 6 23.16 -10.75 9.66
C TYR A 6 21.85 -9.95 9.75
N ILE A 7 21.53 -9.38 10.91
CA ILE A 7 20.34 -8.56 11.09
C ILE A 7 20.41 -7.32 10.20
N SER A 8 21.52 -6.56 10.26
CA SER A 8 21.70 -5.37 9.44
C SER A 8 21.63 -5.67 7.94
N ARG A 9 22.22 -6.80 7.49
CA ARG A 9 22.14 -7.21 6.09
C ARG A 9 20.73 -7.62 5.68
N ALA A 10 19.97 -8.27 6.56
CA ALA A 10 18.59 -8.64 6.29
C ALA A 10 17.69 -7.40 6.17
N GLU A 11 17.90 -6.38 7.01
CA GLU A 11 17.21 -5.10 6.93
C GLU A 11 17.52 -4.36 5.62
N GLN A 12 18.79 -4.31 5.21
CA GLN A 12 19.19 -3.72 3.92
C GLN A 12 18.53 -4.44 2.73
N LEU A 13 18.49 -5.78 2.76
CA LEU A 13 17.82 -6.57 1.71
C LEU A 13 16.32 -6.29 1.66
N LYS A 14 15.64 -6.21 2.82
CA LYS A 14 14.22 -5.85 2.87
C LYS A 14 13.96 -4.47 2.26
N ALA A 15 14.80 -3.49 2.58
CA ALA A 15 14.67 -2.13 2.04
C ALA A 15 14.83 -2.10 0.51
N LEU A 16 15.81 -2.83 -0.04
CA LEU A 16 16.01 -2.93 -1.49
C LEU A 16 14.81 -3.57 -2.19
N VAL A 17 14.31 -4.69 -1.66
CA VAL A 17 13.15 -5.39 -2.24
C VAL A 17 11.89 -4.51 -2.20
N ALA A 18 11.66 -3.80 -1.09
CA ALA A 18 10.54 -2.87 -0.99
C ALA A 18 10.64 -1.73 -2.02
N SER A 19 11.85 -1.17 -2.20
CA SER A 19 12.10 -0.12 -3.21
C SER A 19 11.86 -0.60 -4.63
N ASP A 20 12.37 -1.78 -5.00
CA ASP A 20 12.22 -2.34 -6.33
C ASP A 20 10.74 -2.65 -6.64
N ASN A 21 10.03 -3.23 -5.67
CA ASN A 21 8.60 -3.49 -5.79
C ASN A 21 7.81 -2.18 -5.95
N LYS A 22 8.13 -1.14 -5.16
CA LYS A 22 7.50 0.18 -5.29
C LYS A 22 7.74 0.79 -6.66
N ALA A 23 8.96 0.70 -7.20
CA ALA A 23 9.28 1.21 -8.53
C ALA A 23 8.53 0.47 -9.65
N LEU A 24 8.37 -0.85 -9.53
CA LEU A 24 7.59 -1.65 -10.47
C LEU A 24 6.10 -1.25 -10.46
N LEU A 25 5.54 -1.03 -9.29
CA LEU A 25 4.15 -0.61 -9.11
C LEU A 25 3.89 0.83 -9.61
N GLN A 26 4.88 1.73 -9.46
CA GLN A 26 4.80 3.11 -9.95
C GLN A 26 4.86 3.22 -11.48
N LYS A 27 5.38 2.21 -12.19
CA LYS A 27 5.48 2.22 -13.66
C LYS A 27 4.11 2.32 -14.36
N GLY A 28 3.01 2.09 -13.64
CA GLY A 28 1.63 2.25 -14.12
C GLY A 28 1.26 1.26 -15.22
N CYS A 29 -0.01 1.24 -15.61
CA CYS A 29 -0.47 0.43 -16.75
C CYS A 29 -0.28 1.22 -18.05
N PRO A 30 0.53 0.75 -19.02
CA PRO A 30 0.82 1.47 -20.27
C PRO A 30 -0.39 1.62 -21.22
N GLY A 31 -1.59 1.19 -20.81
CA GLY A 31 -2.84 1.36 -21.56
C GLY A 31 -3.92 2.16 -20.83
N ARG A 32 -3.60 2.80 -19.70
CA ARG A 32 -4.58 3.52 -18.88
C ARG A 32 -5.27 4.66 -19.64
N ASP A 33 -4.53 5.45 -20.41
CA ASP A 33 -5.12 6.55 -21.19
C ASP A 33 -6.06 6.03 -22.28
N ILE A 34 -5.68 4.94 -22.94
CA ILE A 34 -6.53 4.26 -23.92
C ILE A 34 -7.78 3.69 -23.23
N LEU A 35 -7.63 3.09 -22.04
CA LEU A 35 -8.77 2.59 -21.26
C LEU A 35 -9.75 3.72 -20.90
N LYS A 36 -9.24 4.87 -20.46
CA LYS A 36 -10.06 6.07 -20.18
C LYS A 36 -10.78 6.56 -21.44
N GLU A 37 -10.07 6.64 -22.56
CA GLU A 37 -10.65 6.99 -23.86
C GLU A 37 -11.81 6.07 -24.24
N MET A 38 -11.56 4.75 -24.19
CA MET A 38 -12.57 3.73 -24.51
C MET A 38 -13.74 3.70 -23.54
N SER A 39 -13.63 4.35 -22.38
CA SER A 39 -14.65 4.36 -21.32
C SER A 39 -15.49 5.64 -21.32
N ARG A 40 -15.21 6.63 -22.19
CA ARG A 40 -15.91 7.92 -22.23
C ARG A 40 -17.43 7.84 -22.29
N ASN A 41 -17.99 6.80 -22.92
CA ASN A 41 -19.43 6.58 -23.01
C ASN A 41 -20.02 5.72 -21.88
N LYS A 42 -19.23 5.35 -20.88
CA LYS A 42 -19.62 4.53 -19.71
C LYS A 42 -19.34 5.32 -18.43
N PRO A 43 -20.25 6.21 -18.01
CA PRO A 43 -19.99 7.15 -16.91
C PRO A 43 -19.63 6.46 -15.60
N ARG A 44 -20.23 5.30 -15.30
CA ARG A 44 -19.89 4.50 -14.11
C ARG A 44 -18.46 3.97 -14.15
N LEU A 45 -18.01 3.47 -15.30
CA LEU A 45 -16.64 2.98 -15.46
C LEU A 45 -15.64 4.12 -15.37
N SER A 46 -15.92 5.27 -16.01
CA SER A 46 -15.07 6.46 -15.91
C SER A 46 -14.95 6.95 -14.47
N ALA A 47 -16.06 7.05 -13.73
CA ALA A 47 -16.06 7.46 -12.33
C ALA A 47 -15.22 6.51 -11.45
N ALA A 48 -15.35 5.20 -11.64
CA ALA A 48 -14.54 4.22 -10.92
C ALA A 48 -13.03 4.33 -11.25
N LEU A 49 -12.69 4.57 -12.52
CA LEU A 49 -11.31 4.81 -12.97
C LEU A 49 -10.75 6.12 -12.40
N ASP A 50 -11.57 7.16 -12.26
CA ASP A 50 -11.15 8.44 -11.66
C ASP A 50 -10.98 8.32 -10.14
N ALA A 51 -11.84 7.58 -9.46
CA ALA A 51 -11.65 7.24 -8.04
C ALA A 51 -10.36 6.45 -7.81
N ALA A 52 -10.08 5.43 -8.65
CA ALA A 52 -8.81 4.72 -8.61
C ALA A 52 -7.62 5.66 -8.89
N SER A 53 -7.79 6.61 -9.80
CA SER A 53 -6.78 7.63 -10.10
C SER A 53 -6.47 8.52 -8.89
N ALA A 54 -7.49 8.87 -8.11
CA ALA A 54 -7.33 9.65 -6.89
C ALA A 54 -6.62 8.86 -5.79
N ALA A 55 -6.91 7.56 -5.64
CA ALA A 55 -6.19 6.68 -4.72
C ALA A 55 -4.69 6.60 -5.06
N VAL A 56 -4.39 6.41 -6.34
CA VAL A 56 -3.03 6.42 -6.89
C VAL A 56 -2.30 7.73 -6.59
N ALA A 57 -2.95 8.87 -6.83
CA ALA A 57 -2.35 10.17 -6.57
C ALA A 57 -2.08 10.39 -5.07
N LYS A 58 -3.03 10.03 -4.19
CA LYS A 58 -2.84 10.11 -2.74
C LYS A 58 -1.65 9.25 -2.27
N GLU A 59 -1.55 8.01 -2.75
CA GLU A 59 -0.42 7.13 -2.42
C GLU A 59 0.92 7.72 -2.92
N GLU A 60 0.96 8.27 -4.14
CA GLU A 60 2.16 8.89 -4.71
C GLU A 60 2.58 10.18 -3.98
N GLU A 61 1.62 10.91 -3.41
CA GLU A 61 1.85 12.03 -2.49
C GLU A 61 2.38 11.58 -1.12
N GLY A 62 2.50 10.28 -0.87
CA GLY A 62 2.98 9.71 0.38
C GLY A 62 1.91 9.52 1.45
N LYS A 63 0.62 9.68 1.11
CA LYS A 63 -0.51 9.36 2.00
C LYS A 63 -0.70 7.85 2.03
N GLU A 64 0.20 7.18 2.73
CA GLU A 64 0.18 5.73 2.90
C GLU A 64 -0.62 5.34 4.16
N ASP A 65 -1.92 5.68 4.17
CA ASP A 65 -2.86 5.54 5.29
C ASP A 65 -4.11 4.73 4.94
N SER A 66 -4.93 4.44 5.96
CA SER A 66 -6.16 3.65 5.82
C SER A 66 -7.18 4.32 4.88
N GLU A 67 -7.27 5.65 4.85
CA GLU A 67 -8.19 6.37 3.95
C GLU A 67 -7.81 6.12 2.48
N THR A 68 -6.51 6.13 2.17
CA THR A 68 -6.03 5.84 0.82
C THR A 68 -6.27 4.38 0.44
N LEU A 69 -6.10 3.45 1.38
CA LEU A 69 -6.42 2.04 1.18
C LEU A 69 -7.92 1.81 0.94
N GLU A 70 -8.80 2.52 1.65
CA GLU A 70 -10.25 2.46 1.46
C GLU A 70 -10.65 2.93 0.05
N LEU A 71 -10.05 4.01 -0.45
CA LEU A 71 -10.28 4.49 -1.83
C LEU A 71 -9.86 3.44 -2.88
N TYR A 72 -8.74 2.76 -2.67
CA TYR A 72 -8.36 1.62 -3.51
C TYR A 72 -9.41 0.51 -3.47
N GLN A 73 -9.84 0.10 -2.27
CA GLN A 73 -10.81 -0.98 -2.11
C GLN A 73 -12.17 -0.65 -2.75
N GLN A 74 -12.68 0.56 -2.54
CA GLN A 74 -13.94 1.02 -3.11
C GLN A 74 -13.87 1.02 -4.65
N SER A 75 -12.84 1.65 -5.22
CA SER A 75 -12.68 1.73 -6.67
C SER A 75 -12.46 0.36 -7.31
N LEU A 76 -11.65 -0.51 -6.70
CA LEU A 76 -11.48 -1.90 -7.13
C LEU A 76 -12.79 -2.70 -7.10
N GLY A 77 -13.60 -2.52 -6.05
CA GLY A 77 -14.92 -3.16 -5.95
C GLY A 77 -15.83 -2.78 -7.12
N GLU A 78 -15.89 -1.50 -7.46
CA GLU A 78 -16.67 -1.03 -8.63
C GLU A 78 -16.09 -1.55 -9.95
N LEU A 79 -14.78 -1.49 -10.13
CA LEU A 79 -14.09 -1.93 -11.36
C LEU A 79 -14.26 -3.44 -11.59
N LEU A 80 -14.23 -4.27 -10.55
CA LEU A 80 -14.48 -5.71 -10.65
C LEU A 80 -15.89 -6.03 -11.14
N LEU A 81 -16.90 -5.29 -10.65
CA LEU A 81 -18.27 -5.41 -11.14
C LEU A 81 -18.38 -4.99 -12.61
N MET A 82 -17.69 -3.91 -13.01
CA MET A 82 -17.64 -3.48 -14.41
C MET A 82 -16.95 -4.51 -15.30
N LEU A 83 -15.84 -5.10 -14.84
CA LEU A 83 -15.09 -6.14 -15.56
C LEU A 83 -15.96 -7.38 -15.81
N ALA A 84 -16.76 -7.79 -14.82
CA ALA A 84 -17.66 -8.93 -14.95
C ALA A 84 -18.72 -8.72 -16.04
N ALA A 85 -19.18 -7.48 -16.23
CA ALA A 85 -20.16 -7.09 -17.25
C ALA A 85 -19.52 -6.65 -18.58
N GLU A 86 -18.19 -6.56 -18.66
CA GLU A 86 -17.49 -6.06 -19.84
C GLU A 86 -17.39 -7.15 -20.91
N PRO A 87 -17.91 -6.93 -22.14
CA PRO A 87 -17.81 -7.90 -23.22
C PRO A 87 -16.35 -8.19 -23.58
N ALA A 88 -16.09 -9.37 -24.15
CA ALA A 88 -14.77 -9.73 -24.63
C ALA A 88 -14.24 -8.69 -25.65
N GLY A 89 -12.96 -8.36 -25.54
CA GLY A 89 -12.28 -7.43 -26.43
C GLY A 89 -11.29 -6.52 -25.70
N ARG A 90 -10.74 -5.56 -26.45
CA ARG A 90 -9.60 -4.76 -26.01
C ARG A 90 -9.84 -3.98 -24.71
N ARG A 91 -11.01 -3.38 -24.53
CA ARG A 91 -11.32 -2.62 -23.29
C ARG A 91 -11.30 -3.54 -22.07
N ARG A 92 -11.79 -4.77 -22.20
CA ARG A 92 -11.78 -5.76 -21.12
C ARG A 92 -10.37 -6.17 -20.73
N GLU A 93 -9.50 -6.39 -21.72
CA GLU A 93 -8.08 -6.70 -21.47
C GLU A 93 -7.38 -5.55 -20.72
N LEU A 94 -7.59 -4.32 -21.18
CA LEU A 94 -7.02 -3.14 -20.55
C LEU A 94 -7.57 -2.93 -19.13
N LEU A 95 -8.89 -3.10 -18.94
CA LEU A 95 -9.52 -3.00 -17.63
C LEU A 95 -8.98 -4.07 -16.66
N HIS A 96 -8.83 -5.31 -17.13
CA HIS A 96 -8.24 -6.37 -16.33
C HIS A 96 -6.80 -6.03 -15.93
N ALA A 97 -5.97 -5.55 -16.86
CA ALA A 97 -4.60 -5.15 -16.57
C ALA A 97 -4.53 -3.99 -15.57
N GLU A 98 -5.40 -2.98 -15.70
CA GLU A 98 -5.50 -1.87 -14.75
C GLU A 98 -5.88 -2.37 -13.36
N ILE A 99 -6.88 -3.26 -13.24
CA ILE A 99 -7.29 -3.85 -11.96
C ILE A 99 -6.14 -4.62 -11.31
N GLN A 100 -5.39 -5.42 -12.07
CA GLN A 100 -4.24 -6.17 -11.52
C GLN A 100 -3.16 -5.24 -10.98
N MET A 101 -2.86 -4.15 -11.69
CA MET A 101 -1.91 -3.14 -11.23
C MET A 101 -2.39 -2.44 -9.95
N LEU A 102 -3.66 -2.01 -9.92
CA LEU A 102 -4.27 -1.37 -8.75
C LEU A 102 -4.33 -2.29 -7.54
N MET A 103 -4.63 -3.58 -7.74
CA MET A 103 -4.61 -4.57 -6.65
C MET A 103 -3.21 -4.73 -6.07
N GLY A 104 -2.17 -4.84 -6.92
CA GLY A 104 -0.79 -4.92 -6.45
C GLY A 104 -0.37 -3.70 -5.63
N ARG A 105 -0.81 -2.50 -6.03
CA ARG A 105 -0.59 -1.26 -5.26
C ARG A 105 -1.31 -1.29 -3.91
N ALA A 106 -2.60 -1.65 -3.91
CA ALA A 106 -3.39 -1.73 -2.69
C ALA A 106 -2.85 -2.77 -1.69
N GLU A 107 -2.40 -3.93 -2.17
CA GLU A 107 -1.79 -4.98 -1.36
C GLU A 107 -0.46 -4.54 -0.76
N TYR A 108 0.38 -3.87 -1.55
CA TYR A 108 1.62 -3.28 -1.06
C TYR A 108 1.35 -2.22 0.01
N LEU A 109 0.44 -1.28 -0.25
CA LEU A 109 0.05 -0.23 0.70
C LEU A 109 -0.46 -0.83 2.02
N LYS A 110 -1.30 -1.87 1.94
CA LYS A 110 -1.81 -2.58 3.12
C LYS A 110 -0.68 -3.15 3.98
N GLU A 111 0.33 -3.75 3.36
CA GLU A 111 1.49 -4.27 4.10
C GLU A 111 2.31 -3.14 4.75
N GLN A 112 2.49 -2.01 4.04
CA GLN A 112 3.17 -0.84 4.58
C GLN A 112 2.45 -0.26 5.81
N ILE A 113 1.13 -0.17 5.78
CA ILE A 113 0.31 0.29 6.93
C ILE A 113 0.54 -0.66 8.12
N LYS A 114 0.39 -1.96 7.90
CA LYS A 114 0.57 -2.99 8.94
C LYS A 114 1.96 -2.96 9.58
N ILE A 115 3.01 -2.75 8.79
CA ILE A 115 4.39 -2.63 9.29
C ILE A 115 4.52 -1.41 10.19
N LYS A 116 3.97 -0.25 9.79
CA LYS A 116 3.99 0.98 10.59
C LYS A 116 3.24 0.82 11.90
N GLU A 117 2.06 0.18 11.88
CA GLU A 117 1.28 -0.12 13.08
C GLU A 117 2.06 -1.03 14.05
N SER A 118 2.69 -2.09 13.54
CA SER A 118 3.48 -3.01 14.36
C SER A 118 4.70 -2.36 14.99
N GLN A 119 5.35 -1.42 14.28
CA GLN A 119 6.47 -0.63 14.83
C GLN A 119 6.01 0.29 15.95
N TRP A 120 4.89 0.99 15.76
CA TRP A 120 4.30 1.85 16.78
C TRP A 120 3.92 1.08 18.05
N GLU A 121 3.35 -0.11 17.91
CA GLU A 121 3.02 -0.99 19.05
C GLU A 121 4.28 -1.44 19.82
N ALA A 122 5.36 -1.79 19.11
CA ALA A 122 6.62 -2.20 19.73
C ALA A 122 7.32 -1.05 20.46
N GLU A 123 7.29 0.16 19.91
CA GLU A 123 7.84 1.37 20.54
C GLU A 123 7.05 1.80 21.78
N SER A 124 5.71 1.68 21.74
CA SER A 124 4.84 1.99 22.88
C SER A 124 5.11 1.08 24.08
N LEU A 125 5.30 -0.23 23.85
CA LEU A 125 5.59 -1.20 24.92
C LEU A 125 7.02 -1.09 25.48
N GLY A 126 7.97 -0.59 24.67
CA GLY A 126 9.34 -0.33 25.12
C GLY A 126 9.46 0.85 26.09
N ASN A 127 8.51 1.79 26.07
CA ASN A 127 8.52 2.99 26.90
C ASN A 127 7.86 2.79 28.28
N GLU A 128 7.02 1.75 28.45
CA GLU A 128 6.41 1.40 29.75
C GLU A 128 7.36 0.60 30.67
N GLY A 129 8.50 0.10 30.16
CA GLY A 129 9.44 -0.74 30.90
C GLY A 129 10.53 -0.03 31.72
N LEU A 130 10.58 1.31 31.74
CA LEU A 130 11.68 2.07 32.35
C LEU A 130 11.28 2.99 33.52
N SER A 131 10.09 2.82 34.10
CA SER A 131 9.56 3.75 35.12
C SER A 131 9.56 3.25 36.57
N ASP A 132 9.99 2.02 36.87
CA ASP A 132 10.00 1.50 38.25
C ASP A 132 11.36 0.92 38.68
N SER A 133 12.40 1.75 38.84
CA SER A 133 13.56 1.34 39.63
C SER A 133 14.47 2.48 40.12
N VAL A 134 13.94 3.39 40.95
CA VAL A 134 14.80 4.13 41.89
C VAL A 134 14.10 4.25 43.25
N ARG A 135 13.98 3.12 43.94
CA ARG A 135 13.86 3.11 45.40
C ARG A 135 14.79 2.03 45.91
N ASN A 136 15.94 2.45 46.44
CA ASN A 136 16.63 1.90 47.61
C ASN A 136 18.07 2.43 47.67
N SER A 137 18.27 3.52 48.40
CA SER A 137 19.55 3.88 49.02
C SER A 137 19.22 4.16 50.49
N CYS A 138 19.37 3.16 51.35
CA CYS A 138 20.57 2.82 52.12
C CYS A 138 20.38 3.31 53.57
N THR A 139 19.94 2.40 54.44
CA THR A 139 20.10 2.49 55.89
C THR A 139 21.46 1.88 56.24
N LEU A 140 22.36 2.66 56.83
CA LEU A 140 23.42 2.14 57.70
C LEU A 140 23.47 2.99 58.97
N GLN A 141 23.44 2.27 60.09
CA GLN A 141 23.48 2.71 61.49
C GLN A 141 24.74 3.51 61.84
#